data_AF-A0A968Y4F9-F1
#
_entry.id   AF-A0A968Y4F9-F1
#
_cell.length_a   1.000
_cell.length_b   1.000
_cell.length_c   1.000
_cell.angle_alpha   90.00
_cell.angle_beta   90.00
_cell.angle_gamma   90.00
#
_symmetry.space_group_name_H-M   'P 1'
#
loop_
_entity.id
_entity.type
_entity.pdbx_description
1 polymer ?
#
loop_
_entity_poly.entity_id
_entity_poly.type
_entity_poly.pdbx_seq_one_letter_code
_entity_poly.pdbx_strand_id
1 'polypeptide(L)'
;MKSRTILLLLLVVLPGFLSSAVCAYYLIPEWAALTASYQNYRRVSESPAAGEKEILIAKTAQEIHRINCFAEGVGFLLGGIIVSIG
;
A
#
# COMPACT_ATOMS: atom_id res chain seq x y z
N MET A 1 -22.83 -5.87 30.73
CA MET A 1 -22.43 -4.76 29.82
C MET A 1 -20.92 -4.70 29.61
N LYS A 2 -20.08 -4.61 30.65
CA LYS A 2 -18.61 -4.54 30.52
C LYS A 2 -17.96 -5.66 29.68
N SER A 3 -18.37 -6.91 29.86
CA SER A 3 -17.80 -8.05 29.11
C SER A 3 -18.04 -7.97 27.60
N ARG A 4 -19.21 -7.51 27.14
CA ARG A 4 -19.50 -7.35 25.70
C ARG A 4 -18.63 -6.26 25.07
N THR A 5 -18.43 -5.15 25.77
CA THR A 5 -17.54 -4.07 25.31
C THR A 5 -16.09 -4.54 25.23
N ILE A 6 -15.61 -5.29 26.24
CA ILE A 6 -14.26 -5.87 26.22
C ILE A 6 -14.10 -6.84 25.04
N LEU A 7 -15.12 -7.66 24.77
CA LEU A 7 -15.10 -8.58 23.62
C LEU A 7 -15.07 -7.84 22.29
N LEU A 8 -15.87 -6.78 22.11
CA LEU A 8 -15.83 -5.95 20.89
C LEU A 8 -14.46 -5.29 20.69
N LEU A 9 -13.90 -4.74 21.77
CA LEU A 9 -12.57 -4.12 21.73
C LEU A 9 -11.50 -5.14 21.32
N LEU A 10 -11.50 -6.33 21.92
CA LEU A 10 -10.46 -7.34 21.69
C LEU A 10 -10.61 -8.07 20.35
N LEU A 11 -11.85 -8.30 19.88
CA LEU A 11 -12.11 -9.14 18.71
C LEU A 11 -12.40 -8.36 17.42
N VAL A 12 -12.72 -7.07 17.52
CA VAL A 12 -13.08 -6.24 16.36
C VAL A 12 -12.17 -5.02 16.26
N VAL A 13 -12.21 -4.15 17.27
CA VAL A 13 -11.51 -2.85 17.21
C VAL A 13 -9.99 -3.03 17.20
N LEU A 14 -9.44 -3.82 18.12
CA LEU A 14 -8.00 -4.04 18.21
C LEU A 14 -7.43 -4.74 16.97
N PRO A 15 -8.02 -5.84 16.45
CA PRO A 15 -7.53 -6.47 15.22
C PRO A 15 -7.64 -5.55 14.00
N GLY A 16 -8.75 -4.81 13.85
CA GLY A 16 -8.92 -3.85 12.76
C GLY A 16 -7.87 -2.73 12.81
N PHE A 17 -7.60 -2.20 14.01
CA PHE A 17 -6.59 -1.17 14.23
C PHE A 17 -5.20 -1.68 13.91
N LEU A 18 -4.83 -2.87 14.41
CA LEU A 18 -3.54 -3.49 14.14
C LEU A 18 -3.35 -3.76 12.64
N SER A 19 -4.37 -4.29 11.96
CA SER A 19 -4.33 -4.49 10.50
C SER A 19 -4.12 -3.17 9.77
N SER A 20 -4.85 -2.12 10.15
CA SER A 20 -4.71 -0.80 9.53
C SER A 20 -3.31 -0.23 9.78
N ALA A 21 -2.80 -0.30 11.01
CA ALA A 21 -1.47 0.19 11.37
C ALA A 21 -0.34 -0.54 10.63
N VAL A 22 -0.43 -1.87 10.48
CA VAL A 22 0.55 -2.66 9.73
C VAL A 22 0.53 -2.25 8.25
N CYS A 23 -0.65 -2.11 7.65
CA CYS A 23 -0.75 -1.66 6.26
C CYS A 23 -0.22 -0.24 6.06
N ALA A 24 -0.54 0.68 6.98
CA ALA A 24 0.01 2.04 6.93
C ALA A 24 1.55 2.05 7.02
N TYR A 25 2.13 1.19 7.84
CA TYR A 25 3.57 1.06 8.00
C TYR A 25 4.28 0.65 6.70
N TYR A 26 3.70 -0.26 5.92
CA TYR A 26 4.26 -0.69 4.63
C TYR A 26 3.85 0.22 3.46
N LEU A 27 2.68 0.87 3.52
CA LEU A 27 2.20 1.75 2.47
C LEU A 27 3.11 2.95 2.24
N ILE A 28 3.61 3.57 3.31
CA ILE A 28 4.47 4.76 3.22
C ILE A 28 5.76 4.50 2.42
N PRO A 29 6.60 3.49 2.76
CA PRO A 29 7.82 3.21 2.01
C PRO A 29 7.52 2.72 0.58
N GLU A 30 6.48 1.91 0.37
CA GLU A 30 6.07 1.48 -0.98
C GLU A 30 5.66 2.67 -1.84
N TRP A 31 4.98 3.67 -1.28
CA TRP A 31 4.60 4.88 -2.00
C TRP A 31 5.81 5.71 -2.44
N ALA A 32 6.82 5.81 -1.56
CA ALA A 32 8.09 6.47 -1.90
C ALA A 32 8.83 5.71 -3.02
N ALA A 33 8.90 4.38 -2.94
CA ALA A 33 9.52 3.54 -3.96
C ALA A 33 8.78 3.58 -5.30
N LEU A 34 7.44 3.61 -5.27
CA LEU A 34 6.59 3.81 -6.45
C LEU A 34 6.90 5.15 -7.11
N THR A 35 6.99 6.22 -6.32
CA THR A 35 7.26 7.57 -6.82
C THR A 35 8.63 7.63 -7.52
N ALA A 36 9.66 7.07 -6.89
CA ALA A 36 11.00 6.99 -7.47
C ALA A 36 11.03 6.14 -8.75
N SER A 37 10.35 4.99 -8.74
CA SER A 37 10.27 4.09 -9.91
C SER A 37 9.50 4.72 -11.06
N TYR A 38 8.43 5.47 -10.77
CA TYR A 38 7.69 6.23 -11.77
C TYR A 38 8.52 7.34 -12.41
N GLN A 39 9.28 8.10 -11.61
CA GLN A 39 10.21 9.10 -12.13
C GLN A 39 11.29 8.48 -13.02
N ASN A 40 11.80 7.29 -12.63
CA ASN A 40 12.75 6.54 -13.45
C ASN A 40 12.14 6.09 -14.78
N TYR A 41 10.95 5.47 -14.74
CA TYR A 41 10.22 5.09 -15.95
C TYR A 41 10.01 6.28 -16.88
N ARG A 42 9.53 7.41 -16.35
CA ARG A 42 9.33 8.64 -17.12
C ARG A 42 10.60 9.10 -17.83
N ARG A 43 11.70 9.23 -17.09
CA ARG A 43 13.01 9.62 -17.64
C ARG A 43 13.51 8.66 -18.73
N VAL A 44 13.32 7.34 -18.54
CA VAL A 44 13.73 6.34 -19.56
C VAL A 44 12.82 6.43 -20.78
N SER A 45 11.50 6.57 -20.61
CA SER A 45 10.54 6.65 -21.72
C SER A 45 10.66 7.93 -22.55
N GLU A 46 11.12 9.03 -21.94
CA GLU A 46 11.32 10.32 -22.61
C GLU A 46 12.74 10.43 -23.24
N SER A 47 13.63 9.47 -22.97
CA SER A 47 14.99 9.47 -23.49
C SER A 47 15.02 8.99 -24.95
N PRO A 48 15.56 9.78 -25.91
CA PRO A 48 15.71 9.36 -27.30
C PRO A 48 16.65 8.17 -27.50
N ALA A 49 17.51 7.90 -26.51
CA ALA A 49 18.50 6.83 -26.55
C ALA A 49 18.00 5.51 -25.90
N ALA A 50 16.84 5.52 -25.25
CA ALA A 50 16.36 4.34 -24.54
C ALA A 50 15.78 3.29 -25.50
N GLY A 51 16.21 2.04 -25.33
CA GLY A 51 15.65 0.90 -26.06
C GLY A 51 14.33 0.41 -25.46
N GLU A 52 13.51 -0.28 -26.26
CA GLU A 52 12.23 -0.87 -25.80
C GLU A 52 12.38 -1.75 -24.56
N LYS A 53 13.48 -2.52 -24.48
CA LYS A 53 13.80 -3.37 -23.33
C LYS A 53 13.97 -2.56 -22.04
N GLU A 54 14.65 -1.42 -22.11
CA GLU A 54 14.92 -0.57 -20.94
C GLU A 54 13.63 0.09 -20.45
N ILE A 55 12.79 0.53 -21.39
CA ILE A 55 11.46 1.06 -21.11
C ILE A 55 10.60 -0.01 -20.43
N LEU A 56 10.62 -1.26 -20.93
CA LEU A 56 9.86 -2.37 -20.34
C LEU A 56 10.32 -2.72 -18.93
N ILE A 57 11.63 -2.75 -18.67
CA ILE A 57 12.20 -2.99 -17.34
C ILE A 57 11.75 -1.89 -16.37
N ALA A 58 11.89 -0.62 -16.77
CA ALA A 58 11.51 0.51 -15.92
C ALA A 58 10.00 0.53 -15.64
N LYS A 59 9.17 0.19 -16.63
CA LYS A 59 7.72 0.04 -16.46
C LYS A 59 7.40 -1.05 -15.45
N THR A 60 7.99 -2.24 -15.62
CA THR A 60 7.74 -3.39 -14.75
C THR A 60 8.12 -3.09 -13.30
N ALA A 61 9.24 -2.40 -13.08
CA ALA A 61 9.66 -1.97 -11.74
C ALA A 61 8.61 -1.08 -11.06
N GLN A 62 8.02 -0.12 -11.78
CA GLN A 62 6.94 0.73 -11.25
C GLN A 62 5.67 -0.08 -10.94
N GLU A 63 5.28 -1.00 -11.82
CA GLU A 63 4.05 -1.80 -11.66
C GLU A 63 4.07 -2.63 -10.36
N ILE A 64 5.24 -3.19 -10.00
CA ILE A 64 5.43 -3.96 -8.75
C ILE A 64 5.04 -3.09 -7.54
N HIS A 65 5.62 -1.90 -7.43
CA HIS A 65 5.30 -0.99 -6.32
C HIS A 65 3.86 -0.48 -6.36
N ARG A 66 3.25 -0.36 -7.56
CA ARG A 66 1.84 0.04 -7.68
C ARG A 66 0.91 -1.02 -7.09
N ILE A 67 1.18 -2.30 -7.37
CA ILE A 67 0.41 -3.42 -6.82
C ILE A 67 0.57 -3.49 -5.30
N ASN A 68 1.79 -3.32 -4.78
CA ASN A 68 2.02 -3.30 -3.35
C ASN A 68 1.29 -2.14 -2.66
N CYS A 69 1.43 -0.92 -3.18
CA CYS A 69 0.69 0.25 -2.67
C CYS A 69 -0.83 0.03 -2.70
N PHE A 70 -1.34 -0.63 -3.75
CA PHE A 70 -2.75 -0.96 -3.83
C PHE A 70 -3.17 -1.94 -2.73
N ALA A 71 -2.42 -3.04 -2.56
CA ALA A 71 -2.70 -4.04 -1.53
C ALA A 71 -2.69 -3.43 -0.12
N GLU A 72 -1.65 -2.67 0.21
CA GLU A 72 -1.54 -2.00 1.51
C GLU A 72 -2.60 -0.90 1.68
N GLY A 73 -2.89 -0.14 0.63
CA GLY A 73 -3.96 0.88 0.65
C GLY A 73 -5.34 0.28 0.93
N VAL A 74 -5.66 -0.84 0.29
CA VAL A 74 -6.91 -1.57 0.53
C VAL A 74 -6.93 -2.14 1.95
N GLY A 75 -5.84 -2.77 2.41
CA GLY A 75 -5.75 -3.32 3.76
C GLY A 75 -5.88 -2.25 4.85
N PHE A 76 -5.26 -1.09 4.65
CA PHE A 76 -5.39 0.07 5.54
C PHE A 76 -6.84 0.52 5.70
N LEU A 77 -7.55 0.69 4.57
CA LEU A 77 -8.93 1.14 4.54
C LEU A 77 -9.89 0.09 5.12
N LEU A 78 -9.70 -1.19 4.80
CA LEU A 78 -10.51 -2.27 5.36
C LEU A 78 -10.35 -2.37 6.88
N GLY A 79 -9.12 -2.27 7.39
CA GLY A 79 -8.86 -2.19 8.82
C GLY A 79 -9.58 -1.01 9.48
N GLY A 80 -9.54 0.17 8.84
CA GLY A 80 -10.26 1.36 9.30
C GLY A 80 -11.78 1.20 9.33
N ILE A 81 -12.35 0.52 8.33
CA ILE A 81 -13.79 0.17 8.32
C ILE A 81 -14.13 -0.77 9.47
N ILE A 82 -13.33 -1.80 9.72
CA ILE A 82 -13.54 -2.75 10.83
C ILE A 82 -13.51 -2.02 12.18
N VAL A 83 -12.54 -1.12 12.39
CA VAL A 83 -12.47 -0.27 13.59
C VAL A 83 -13.71 0.58 13.76
N SER A 84 -14.24 1.13 12.66
CA SER A 84 -15.42 2.02 12.69
C SER A 84 -16.73 1.29 12.99
N ILE A 85 -16.80 -0.01 12.74
CA ILE A 85 -17.97 -0.86 13.01
C ILE A 85 -18.01 -1.32 14.47
N GLY A 86 -16.85 -1.58 15.08
CA GLY A 86 -16.70 -2.14 16.44
C GLY A 86 -16.92 -1.13 17.55
#